data_AF-A0A5F9CWE9-F1
#
_entry.id   AF-A0A5F9CWE9-F1
#
_cell.length_a   1.000
_cell.length_b   1.000
_cell.length_c   1.000
_cell.angle_alpha   90.00
_cell.angle_beta   90.00
_cell.angle_gamma   90.00
#
_symmetry.space_group_name_H-M   'P 1'
#
loop_
_entity.id
_entity.type
_entity.pdbx_description
1 polymer ?
#
loop_
_entity_poly.entity_id
_entity_poly.type
_entity_poly.pdbx_seq_one_letter_code
_entity_poly.pdbx_strand_id
1 'polypeptide(L)'
;SKISPNLLELSDFFFREKDLEEALEAGGCDLETLRNIIQGRPLPADLRTKVWKIALNVAGKGDSLASWDGILDLPEQNTIHKDCLEFIGKFNNYFILFYFFDRQSGQ
;
A
#
# COMPACT_ATOMS: atom_id res chain seq x y z
N SER A 1 -14.39 -18.26 33.56
CA SER A 1 -14.36 -18.38 32.09
C SER A 1 -13.17 -17.58 31.58
N LYS A 2 -12.07 -18.26 31.22
CA LYS A 2 -10.93 -17.58 30.58
C LYS A 2 -11.27 -17.47 29.10
N ILE A 3 -11.69 -16.29 28.66
CA ILE A 3 -11.82 -15.98 27.23
C ILE A 3 -10.40 -16.10 26.66
N SER A 4 -10.21 -16.97 25.68
CA SER A 4 -8.94 -17.17 25.02
C SER A 4 -8.44 -15.81 24.48
N PRO A 5 -7.22 -15.37 24.78
CA PRO A 5 -6.72 -14.04 24.39
C PRO A 5 -6.79 -13.78 22.88
N ASN A 6 -6.83 -14.84 22.08
CA ASN A 6 -7.00 -14.79 20.63
C ASN A 6 -8.36 -14.19 20.18
N LEU A 7 -9.43 -14.37 20.96
CA LEU A 7 -10.77 -13.93 20.54
C LEU A 7 -10.98 -12.42 20.73
N LEU A 8 -10.35 -11.83 21.75
CA LEU A 8 -10.35 -10.37 21.97
C LEU A 8 -9.47 -9.65 20.95
N GLU A 9 -8.30 -10.21 20.64
CA GLU A 9 -7.42 -9.67 19.59
C GLU A 9 -8.07 -9.69 18.20
N LEU A 10 -8.83 -10.75 17.89
CA LEU A 10 -9.58 -10.86 16.63
C LEU A 10 -10.77 -9.89 16.58
N SER A 11 -11.50 -9.70 17.69
CA SER A 11 -12.59 -8.72 17.73
C SER A 11 -12.07 -7.29 17.60
N ASP A 12 -10.97 -6.97 18.28
CA ASP A 12 -10.34 -5.64 18.21
C ASP A 12 -9.75 -5.37 16.83
N PHE A 13 -9.23 -6.41 16.17
CA PHE A 13 -8.75 -6.33 14.80
C PHE A 13 -9.89 -5.98 13.82
N PHE A 14 -10.99 -6.74 13.88
CA PHE A 14 -12.12 -6.56 12.98
C PHE A 14 -12.85 -5.22 13.21
N PHE A 15 -12.97 -4.82 14.47
CA PHE A 15 -13.55 -3.53 14.85
C PHE A 15 -12.73 -2.37 14.28
N ARG A 16 -11.39 -2.41 14.40
CA ARG A 16 -10.50 -1.39 13.85
C ARG A 16 -10.55 -1.30 12.33
N GLU A 17 -10.62 -2.43 11.62
CA GLU A 17 -10.74 -2.40 10.16
C GLU A 17 -12.02 -1.71 9.71
N LYS A 18 -13.12 -1.99 10.40
CA LYS A 18 -14.41 -1.35 10.15
C LYS A 18 -14.40 0.15 10.46
N ASP A 19 -13.86 0.55 11.60
CA ASP A 19 -13.71 1.97 11.95
C ASP A 19 -12.85 2.71 10.92
N LEU A 20 -11.80 2.06 10.43
CA LEU A 20 -10.93 2.61 9.39
C LEU A 20 -11.65 2.75 8.06
N GLU A 21 -12.45 1.75 7.67
CA GLU A 21 -13.26 1.79 6.45
C GLU A 21 -14.30 2.92 6.50
N GLU A 22 -15.05 3.00 7.60
CA GLU A 22 -16.06 4.05 7.82
C GLU A 22 -15.44 5.45 7.82
N ALA A 23 -14.28 5.63 8.49
CA ALA A 23 -13.57 6.91 8.49
C ALA A 23 -13.09 7.32 7.09
N LEU A 24 -12.64 6.36 6.29
CA LEU A 24 -12.20 6.61 4.92
C LEU A 24 -13.39 6.92 3.98
N GLU A 25 -14.56 6.33 4.22
CA GLU A 25 -15.78 6.57 3.44
C GLU A 25 -16.49 7.87 3.79
N ALA A 26 -16.48 8.27 5.05
CA ALA A 26 -17.10 9.51 5.52
C ALA A 26 -16.54 10.77 4.81
N GLY A 27 -15.30 10.68 4.28
CA GLY A 27 -14.64 11.78 3.59
C GLY A 27 -14.12 12.84 4.57
N GLY A 28 -12.91 13.35 4.32
CA GLY A 28 -12.30 14.38 5.18
C GLY A 28 -11.63 13.85 6.46
N CYS A 29 -11.37 12.54 6.54
CA CYS A 29 -10.55 11.98 7.61
C CYS A 29 -9.12 12.52 7.54
N ASP A 30 -8.61 13.02 8.67
CA ASP A 30 -7.27 13.56 8.80
C ASP A 30 -6.25 12.51 9.27
N LEU A 31 -4.97 12.83 9.12
CA LEU A 31 -3.88 11.93 9.51
C LEU A 31 -3.91 11.58 11.00
N GLU A 32 -4.35 12.50 11.85
CA GLU A 32 -4.40 12.31 13.30
C GLU A 32 -5.46 11.26 13.68
N THR A 33 -6.66 11.36 13.10
CA THR A 33 -7.73 10.37 13.28
C THR A 33 -7.31 8.99 12.77
N LEU A 34 -6.70 8.93 11.58
CA LEU A 34 -6.16 7.67 11.04
C LEU A 34 -5.11 7.07 11.96
N ARG A 35 -4.19 7.88 12.51
CA ARG A 35 -3.15 7.41 13.42
C ARG A 35 -3.76 6.85 14.72
N ASN A 36 -4.81 7.49 15.24
CA ASN A 36 -5.52 7.04 16.43
C ASN A 36 -6.26 5.71 16.21
N ILE A 37 -6.78 5.47 15.00
CA ILE A 37 -7.42 4.20 14.63
C ILE A 37 -6.36 3.11 14.41
N ILE A 38 -5.31 3.39 13.63
CA ILE A 38 -4.30 2.40 13.23
C ILE A 38 -3.43 1.97 14.42
N GLN A 39 -3.11 2.88 15.34
CA GLN A 39 -2.28 2.62 16.54
C GLN A 39 -0.94 1.92 16.23
N GLY A 40 -0.37 2.15 15.04
CA GLY A 40 0.87 1.51 14.61
C GLY A 40 0.75 0.02 14.22
N ARG A 41 -0.47 -0.52 14.13
CA ARG A 41 -0.73 -1.90 13.69
C ARG A 41 -0.66 -2.04 12.16
N PRO A 42 -0.41 -3.25 11.64
CA PRO A 42 -0.39 -3.49 10.20
C PRO A 42 -1.72 -3.12 9.54
N LEU A 43 -1.61 -2.47 8.38
CA LEU A 43 -2.74 -2.00 7.58
C LEU A 43 -3.22 -3.09 6.60
N PRO A 44 -4.56 -3.24 6.44
CA PRO A 44 -5.15 -4.11 5.42
C PRO A 44 -4.70 -3.67 4.03
N ALA A 45 -4.45 -4.62 3.12
CA ALA A 45 -3.94 -4.31 1.78
C ALA A 45 -4.88 -3.37 1.01
N ASP A 46 -6.18 -3.57 1.14
CA ASP A 46 -7.22 -2.84 0.41
C ASP A 46 -7.37 -1.40 0.90
N LEU A 47 -7.15 -1.15 2.20
CA LEU A 47 -7.27 0.17 2.82
C LEU A 47 -5.95 0.97 2.80
N ARG A 48 -4.80 0.29 2.68
CA ARG A 48 -3.46 0.91 2.70
C ARG A 48 -3.32 2.06 1.70
N THR A 49 -3.82 1.86 0.48
CA THR A 49 -3.75 2.88 -0.57
C THR A 49 -4.53 4.13 -0.20
N LYS A 50 -5.72 3.99 0.39
CA LYS A 50 -6.54 5.14 0.82
C LYS A 50 -5.88 5.90 1.99
N VAL A 51 -5.36 5.17 2.97
CA VAL A 51 -4.63 5.74 4.12
C VAL A 51 -3.38 6.50 3.65
N TRP A 52 -2.58 5.93 2.75
CA TRP A 52 -1.38 6.59 2.23
C TRP A 52 -1.70 7.83 1.43
N LYS A 53 -2.81 7.84 0.66
CA LYS A 53 -3.26 9.03 -0.06
C LYS A 53 -3.56 10.19 0.89
N ILE A 54 -4.21 9.92 2.02
CA ILE A 54 -4.49 10.94 3.04
C ILE A 54 -3.18 11.35 3.75
N ALA A 55 -2.34 10.40 4.13
CA ALA A 55 -1.10 10.67 4.86
C ALA A 55 -0.09 11.50 4.07
N LEU A 56 -0.02 11.29 2.74
CA LEU A 56 0.81 12.09 1.84
C LEU A 56 0.13 13.39 1.39
N ASN A 57 -1.08 13.68 1.88
CA ASN A 57 -1.91 14.80 1.45
C ASN A 57 -2.05 14.86 -0.08
N VAL A 58 -2.28 13.69 -0.70
CA VAL A 58 -2.53 13.54 -2.15
C VAL A 58 -3.94 13.05 -2.46
N ALA A 59 -4.76 12.80 -1.43
CA ALA A 59 -6.17 12.51 -1.60
C ALA A 59 -6.87 13.66 -2.35
N GLY A 60 -7.59 13.33 -3.42
CA GLY A 60 -8.31 14.33 -4.23
C GLY A 60 -7.43 15.22 -5.11
N LYS A 61 -6.10 15.04 -5.13
CA LYS A 61 -5.25 15.70 -6.12
C LYS A 61 -5.51 15.08 -7.49
N GLY A 62 -5.86 15.92 -8.46
CA GLY A 62 -6.06 15.50 -9.85
C GLY A 62 -4.78 14.94 -10.46
N ASP A 63 -4.95 14.12 -11.47
CA ASP A 63 -3.82 13.61 -12.24
C ASP A 63 -3.16 14.76 -13.00
N SER A 64 -1.95 15.15 -12.56
CA SER A 64 -1.18 16.23 -13.19
C SER A 64 -0.68 15.84 -14.58
N LEU A 65 -0.66 14.53 -14.90
CA LEU A 65 -0.34 14.03 -16.23
C LEU A 65 -1.53 14.06 -17.18
N ALA A 66 -2.76 14.32 -16.71
CA ALA A 66 -3.93 14.39 -17.59
C ALA A 66 -3.83 15.52 -18.62
N SER A 67 -3.06 16.57 -18.33
CA SER A 67 -2.77 17.68 -19.25
C SER A 67 -1.42 17.56 -19.95
N TRP A 68 -0.69 16.47 -19.75
CA TRP A 68 0.63 16.27 -20.35
C TRP A 68 0.50 15.73 -21.78
N ASP A 69 1.41 16.14 -22.66
CA ASP A 69 1.41 15.83 -24.10
C ASP A 69 1.95 14.43 -24.43
N GLY A 70 2.45 13.69 -23.43
CA GLY A 70 2.95 12.32 -23.58
C GLY A 70 4.35 12.23 -24.19
N ILE A 71 5.04 13.35 -24.39
CA ILE A 71 6.36 13.38 -25.01
C ILE A 71 7.44 13.33 -23.94
N LEU A 72 8.29 12.30 -24.02
CA LEU A 72 9.45 12.12 -23.13
C LEU A 72 10.73 12.50 -23.89
N ASP A 73 11.04 13.79 -23.94
CA ASP A 73 12.13 14.39 -24.72
C ASP A 73 13.35 14.84 -23.88
N LEU A 74 13.51 14.26 -22.69
CA LEU A 74 14.65 14.52 -21.82
C LEU A 74 15.97 14.03 -22.45
N PRO A 75 17.06 14.83 -22.40
CA PRO A 75 18.38 14.38 -22.86
C PRO A 75 18.86 13.09 -22.17
N GLU A 76 18.49 12.91 -20.90
CA GLU A 76 18.84 11.75 -20.07
C GLU A 76 17.84 10.58 -20.18
N GLN A 77 16.86 10.65 -21.10
CA GLN A 77 15.77 9.67 -21.22
C GLN A 77 16.27 8.23 -21.34
N ASN A 78 17.37 8.01 -22.06
CA ASN A 78 17.98 6.68 -22.21
C ASN A 78 18.45 6.09 -20.88
N THR A 79 19.03 6.93 -20.01
CA THR A 79 19.48 6.52 -18.66
C THR A 79 18.29 6.22 -17.78
N ILE A 80 17.28 7.11 -17.75
CA ILE A 80 16.05 6.93 -16.97
C ILE A 80 15.33 5.64 -17.39
N HIS A 81 15.22 5.38 -18.69
CA HIS A 81 14.58 4.18 -19.21
C HIS A 81 15.33 2.90 -18.79
N LYS A 82 16.66 2.91 -18.86
CA LYS A 82 17.50 1.79 -18.41
C LYS A 82 17.29 1.50 -16.92
N ASP A 83 17.32 2.53 -16.08
CA ASP A 83 17.21 2.38 -14.63
C ASP A 83 15.82 1.86 -14.23
N CYS A 84 14.75 2.34 -14.88
CA CYS A 84 13.39 1.82 -14.70
C CYS A 84 13.28 0.33 -15.06
N LEU A 85 13.88 -0.07 -16.19
CA LEU A 85 13.90 -1.48 -16.60
C LEU A 85 14.71 -2.36 -15.63
N GLU A 86 15.85 -1.87 -15.14
CA GLU A 86 16.65 -2.59 -14.15
C GLU A 86 15.90 -2.76 -12.83
N PHE A 87 15.20 -1.71 -12.38
CA PHE A 87 14.35 -1.76 -11.19
C PHE A 87 13.27 -2.83 -11.33
N ILE A 88 12.50 -2.83 -12.41
CA ILE A 88 11.47 -3.85 -12.68
C ILE A 88 12.09 -5.25 -12.78
N GLY A 89 13.24 -5.37 -13.44
CA GLY A 89 14.00 -6.61 -13.55
C GLY A 89 14.39 -7.19 -12.20
N LYS A 90 14.76 -6.36 -11.21
CA LYS A 90 15.03 -6.81 -9.84
C LYS A 90 13.78 -7.44 -9.22
N PHE A 91 12.61 -6.83 -9.33
CA PHE A 91 11.36 -7.41 -8.80
C PHE A 91 10.97 -8.72 -9.49
N ASN A 92 11.14 -8.82 -10.80
CA ASN A 92 10.87 -10.07 -11.54
C ASN A 92 11.83 -11.19 -11.15
N ASN A 93 13.10 -10.89 -10.89
CA ASN A 93 14.07 -11.87 -10.39
C ASN A 93 13.71 -12.36 -8.99
N TYR A 94 13.24 -11.51 -8.08
CA TYR A 94 12.74 -11.94 -6.77
C TYR A 94 11.51 -12.85 -6.89
N PHE A 95 10.60 -12.58 -7.82
CA PHE A 95 9.43 -13.43 -8.05
C PHE A 95 9.84 -14.81 -8.60
N ILE A 96 10.76 -14.86 -9.57
CA ILE A 96 11.29 -16.14 -10.10
C ILE A 96 12.04 -16.91 -9.02
N LEU A 97 12.87 -16.25 -8.20
CA LEU A 97 13.59 -16.89 -7.10
C LEU A 97 12.65 -17.42 -6.02
N PHE A 98 11.58 -16.69 -5.66
CA PHE A 98 10.56 -17.18 -4.74
C PHE A 98 9.84 -18.42 -5.29
N TYR A 99 9.43 -18.40 -6.57
CA TYR A 99 8.81 -19.57 -7.22
C TYR A 99 9.77 -20.78 -7.30
N PHE A 100 11.06 -20.53 -7.54
CA PHE A 100 12.04 -21.60 -7.59
C PHE A 100 12.36 -22.16 -6.20
N PHE A 101 12.44 -21.29 -5.18
CA PHE A 101 12.68 -21.70 -3.80
C PHE A 101 11.50 -22.47 -3.20
N ASP A 102 10.27 -21.98 -3.40
CA ASP A 102 9.03 -22.64 -2.94
C ASP A 102 8.85 -24.04 -3.55
N ARG A 103 9.25 -24.20 -4.83
CA ARG A 103 9.26 -25.50 -5.50
C ARG A 103 10.34 -26.46 -4.98
N GLN A 104 11.42 -25.96 -4.38
CA GLN A 104 12.49 -26.78 -3.79
C GLN A 104 12.25 -27.09 -2.30
N SER A 105 11.46 -26.29 -1.58
CA SER A 105 11.03 -26.56 -0.20
C SER A 105 9.81 -27.48 -0.09
N GLY A 106 9.20 -27.84 -1.22
CA GLY A 106 8.10 -28.80 -1.32
C GLY A 106 8.53 -30.27 -1.49
N GLN A 107 9.75 -30.64 -1.07
CA GLN A 107 10.21 -32.03 -0.92
C GLN A 107 10.59 -32.33 0.52
#